data_AF-B3NAN4-F1
#
_entry.id   AF-B3NAN4-F1
#
_cell.length_a   1.000
_cell.length_b   1.000
_cell.length_c   1.000
_cell.angle_alpha   90.00
_cell.angle_beta   90.00
_cell.angle_gamma   90.00
#
_symmetry.space_group_name_H-M   'P 1'
#
loop_
_entity.id
_entity.type
_entity.pdbx_description
1 polymer ?
#
loop_
_entity_poly.entity_id
_entity_poly.type
_entity_poly.pdbx_seq_one_letter_code
_entity_poly.pdbx_strand_id
1 'polypeptide(L)'
;MAPNEAVVEQAEEPAKISTFAVLDLETSNLPAYQNNRVGITELCIYAFEAALLKKEKKEQEEDQELPAAPRVLHKLNLLFQPSMKVYPEAERITGLSNYILERESKLDVDAAQLINGFLKHLPSPVCLVAHNGWGFDFPILRQIFEKLNVELPQSLTCVDSLRAFMEIDDTQQKETSHLKVLDAVQETQAIPELNPNEETEAAPKEPEAVKEIDWRTRNETTPNRPILTPKEAFAKRKLLRDGNEDDLEEQSPAKRKPEEFRSRRQLFSGFKCAETKRFPPPGVYKLETLFSSKFQRPASSAHQAEADVAMLTKLIQHYGIDFLAFAEEQAIPFHQVVPLGSPVCRKS
;
A
#
# COMPACT_ATOMS: atom_id res chain seq x y z
N MET A 1 9.79 -0.72 -53.38
CA MET A 1 9.58 0.03 -52.13
C MET A 1 8.40 -0.61 -51.43
N ALA A 2 8.66 -1.48 -50.46
CA ALA A 2 7.62 -2.03 -49.59
C ALA A 2 7.48 -1.09 -48.38
N PRO A 3 6.27 -0.85 -47.85
CA PRO A 3 6.08 0.04 -46.72
C PRO A 3 6.53 -0.68 -45.44
N ASN A 4 7.33 0.02 -44.62
CA ASN A 4 7.64 -0.37 -43.26
C ASN A 4 6.35 -0.29 -42.43
N GLU A 5 5.84 -1.43 -41.98
CA GLU A 5 4.85 -1.47 -40.89
C GLU A 5 5.57 -1.13 -39.60
N ALA A 6 5.19 0.02 -39.02
CA ALA A 6 5.59 0.39 -37.68
C ALA A 6 4.90 -0.56 -36.69
N VAL A 7 5.69 -1.37 -36.00
CA VAL A 7 5.24 -2.12 -34.83
C VAL A 7 4.92 -1.09 -33.74
N VAL A 8 3.62 -0.84 -33.54
CA VAL A 8 3.13 -0.11 -32.39
C VAL A 8 3.33 -1.03 -31.19
N GLU A 9 4.34 -0.73 -30.35
CA GLU A 9 4.45 -1.30 -29.01
C GLU A 9 3.18 -0.89 -28.24
N GLN A 10 2.20 -1.79 -28.21
CA GLN A 10 1.14 -1.73 -27.24
C GLN A 10 1.81 -1.99 -25.89
N ALA A 11 1.84 -0.97 -25.03
CA ALA A 11 2.24 -1.15 -23.65
C ALA A 11 1.32 -2.21 -23.02
N GLU A 12 1.83 -3.43 -22.81
CA GLU A 12 1.10 -4.48 -22.13
C GLU A 12 0.68 -3.97 -20.75
N GLU A 13 -0.61 -4.06 -20.41
CA GLU A 13 -1.04 -3.79 -19.04
C GLU A 13 -0.23 -4.71 -18.09
N PRO A 14 0.30 -4.19 -16.98
CA PRO A 14 1.04 -5.02 -16.04
C PRO A 14 0.18 -6.20 -15.58
N ALA A 15 0.75 -7.40 -15.65
CA ALA A 15 0.05 -8.62 -15.27
C ALA A 15 -0.40 -8.53 -13.80
N LYS A 16 -1.70 -8.69 -13.55
CA LYS A 16 -2.30 -8.59 -12.22
C LYS A 16 -1.72 -9.67 -11.29
N ILE A 17 -1.43 -9.29 -10.05
CA ILE A 17 -0.88 -10.21 -9.05
C ILE A 17 -1.92 -11.31 -8.78
N SER A 18 -1.51 -12.57 -8.91
CA SER A 18 -2.36 -13.73 -8.64
C SER A 18 -2.11 -14.31 -7.25
N THR A 19 -0.86 -14.30 -6.79
CA THR A 19 -0.46 -14.83 -5.47
C THR A 19 0.42 -13.83 -4.73
N PHE A 20 0.11 -13.62 -3.45
CA PHE A 20 1.04 -12.99 -2.51
C PHE A 20 1.80 -14.07 -1.77
N ALA A 21 3.13 -13.95 -1.72
CA ALA A 21 4.03 -14.79 -0.95
C ALA A 21 4.70 -13.93 0.14
N VAL A 22 4.09 -13.94 1.33
CA VAL A 22 4.53 -13.18 2.50
C VAL A 22 5.74 -13.87 3.10
N LEU A 23 6.86 -13.15 3.18
CA LEU A 23 8.18 -13.60 3.58
C LEU A 23 8.63 -12.87 4.85
N ASP A 24 9.28 -13.60 5.74
CA ASP A 24 10.07 -13.03 6.85
C ASP A 24 11.36 -13.85 7.03
N LEU A 25 12.42 -13.16 7.45
CA LEU A 25 13.74 -13.73 7.70
C LEU A 25 14.23 -13.40 9.11
N GLU A 26 14.52 -14.44 9.88
CA GLU A 26 15.40 -14.29 11.04
C GLU A 26 16.85 -14.42 10.62
N THR A 27 17.71 -13.59 11.23
CA THR A 27 19.10 -13.49 10.82
C THR A 27 20.07 -13.45 11.99
N SER A 28 21.32 -13.80 11.71
CA SER A 28 22.39 -13.84 12.71
C SER A 28 22.70 -12.48 13.35
N ASN A 29 22.39 -11.37 12.66
CA ASN A 29 22.55 -9.98 13.10
C ASN A 29 21.93 -9.02 12.06
N LEU A 30 21.75 -7.74 12.38
CA LEU A 30 21.40 -6.73 11.38
C LEU A 30 22.58 -6.45 10.43
N PRO A 31 22.34 -6.34 9.10
CA PRO A 31 23.38 -6.06 8.11
C PRO A 31 24.24 -4.82 8.42
N ALA A 32 23.61 -3.79 8.99
CA ALA A 32 24.25 -2.52 9.33
C ALA A 32 25.37 -2.65 10.37
N TYR A 33 25.31 -3.67 11.24
CA TYR A 33 26.27 -3.83 12.33
C TYR A 33 27.47 -4.72 11.97
N GLN A 34 27.46 -5.36 10.81
CA GLN A 34 28.46 -6.36 10.44
C GLN A 34 28.94 -6.24 9.00
N ASN A 35 29.09 -5.00 8.49
CA ASN A 35 29.56 -4.73 7.14
C ASN A 35 28.81 -5.54 6.06
N ASN A 36 27.47 -5.62 6.17
CA ASN A 36 26.61 -6.37 5.25
C ASN A 36 26.86 -7.90 5.24
N ARG A 37 27.52 -8.45 6.28
CA ARG A 37 27.69 -9.89 6.48
C ARG A 37 26.63 -10.40 7.45
N VAL A 38 25.65 -11.10 6.91
CA VAL A 38 24.55 -11.69 7.66
C VAL A 38 24.27 -13.09 7.13
N GLY A 39 23.90 -14.02 8.02
CA GLY A 39 23.36 -15.33 7.66
C GLY A 39 21.90 -15.41 8.06
N ILE A 40 21.07 -16.03 7.22
CA ILE A 40 19.69 -16.38 7.56
C ILE A 40 19.73 -17.55 8.55
N THR A 41 18.92 -17.48 9.61
CA THR A 41 18.74 -18.54 10.62
C THR A 41 17.36 -19.20 10.53
N GLU A 42 16.34 -18.45 10.11
CA GLU A 42 14.99 -18.95 9.84
C GLU A 42 14.41 -18.19 8.64
N LEU A 43 13.67 -18.87 7.78
CA LEU A 43 12.93 -18.30 6.65
C LEU A 43 11.54 -18.88 6.63
N CYS A 44 10.53 -18.01 6.63
CA CYS A 44 9.14 -18.43 6.48
C CYS A 44 8.48 -17.75 5.28
N ILE A 45 7.70 -18.51 4.52
CA ILE A 45 6.85 -18.01 3.44
C ILE A 45 5.42 -18.53 3.61
N TYR A 46 4.46 -17.61 3.68
CA TYR A 46 3.02 -17.91 3.54
C TYR A 46 2.54 -17.40 2.19
N ALA A 47 1.95 -18.28 1.38
CA ALA A 47 1.43 -17.91 0.08
C ALA A 47 -0.08 -18.14 -0.06
N PHE A 48 -0.80 -17.10 -0.49
CA PHE A 48 -2.25 -17.10 -0.66
C PHE A 48 -2.70 -16.30 -1.89
N GLU A 49 -3.90 -16.60 -2.39
CA GLU A 49 -4.45 -16.00 -3.60
C GLU A 49 -4.85 -14.52 -3.40
N ALA A 50 -4.44 -13.64 -4.30
CA ALA A 50 -4.72 -12.21 -4.26
C ALA A 50 -6.23 -11.89 -4.32
N ALA A 51 -7.04 -12.78 -4.91
CA ALA A 51 -8.49 -12.66 -4.93
C ALA A 51 -9.14 -12.60 -3.53
N LEU A 52 -8.44 -13.11 -2.50
CA LEU A 52 -8.90 -13.02 -1.11
C LEU A 52 -9.01 -11.56 -0.63
N LEU A 53 -8.17 -10.66 -1.13
CA LEU A 53 -8.17 -9.25 -0.75
C LEU A 53 -9.27 -8.43 -1.43
N LYS A 54 -9.91 -8.96 -2.48
CA LYS A 54 -11.00 -8.30 -3.21
C LYS A 54 -12.36 -8.45 -2.54
N LYS A 55 -12.49 -9.34 -1.56
CA LYS A 55 -13.75 -9.56 -0.86
C LYS A 55 -14.02 -8.34 0.01
N GLU A 56 -15.05 -7.59 -0.34
CA GLU A 56 -15.53 -6.49 0.49
C GLU A 56 -15.86 -7.04 1.88
N LYS A 57 -15.41 -6.33 2.92
CA LYS A 57 -15.86 -6.61 4.30
C LYS A 57 -17.38 -6.51 4.23
N LYS A 58 -18.08 -7.60 4.55
CA LYS A 58 -19.52 -7.50 4.79
C LYS A 58 -19.68 -6.45 5.89
N GLU A 59 -20.61 -5.52 5.72
CA GLU A 59 -20.91 -4.41 6.64
C GLU A 59 -21.42 -4.87 8.02
N GLN A 60 -21.12 -6.10 8.42
CA GLN A 60 -21.48 -6.67 9.70
C GLN A 60 -20.21 -6.80 10.52
N GLU A 61 -20.17 -5.95 11.55
CA GLU A 61 -19.20 -5.85 12.65
C GLU A 61 -18.02 -4.90 12.38
N GLU A 62 -18.21 -3.65 12.82
CA GLU A 62 -17.18 -2.63 13.04
C GLU A 62 -16.16 -3.02 14.12
N ASP A 63 -16.26 -4.22 14.68
CA ASP A 63 -15.29 -4.70 15.65
C ASP A 63 -13.95 -4.97 14.94
N GLN A 64 -12.87 -4.64 15.64
CA GLN A 64 -11.47 -4.89 15.28
C GLN A 64 -11.16 -6.40 15.31
N GLU A 65 -12.03 -7.19 14.68
CA GLU A 65 -11.95 -8.63 14.67
C GLU A 65 -10.74 -9.06 13.86
N LEU A 66 -9.96 -9.96 14.45
CA LEU A 66 -8.74 -10.46 13.85
C LEU A 66 -9.10 -11.28 12.61
N PRO A 67 -8.59 -10.94 11.40
CA PRO A 67 -8.88 -11.69 10.20
C PRO A 67 -8.53 -13.16 10.38
N ALA A 68 -9.46 -14.05 9.99
CA ALA A 68 -9.20 -15.48 9.95
C ALA A 68 -8.11 -15.76 8.91
N ALA A 69 -7.19 -16.66 9.25
CA ALA A 69 -6.14 -17.09 8.32
C ALA A 69 -6.79 -17.71 7.05
N PRO A 70 -6.25 -17.44 5.85
CA PRO A 70 -6.74 -18.07 4.64
C PRO A 70 -6.77 -19.60 4.75
N ARG A 71 -7.88 -20.23 4.40
CA ARG A 71 -7.98 -21.70 4.43
C ARG A 71 -7.11 -22.36 3.36
N VAL A 72 -7.01 -21.72 2.20
CA VAL A 72 -6.12 -22.10 1.10
C VAL A 72 -4.84 -21.27 1.28
N LEU A 73 -3.83 -21.90 1.88
CA LEU A 73 -2.58 -21.28 2.27
C LEU A 73 -1.46 -22.29 2.07
N HIS A 74 -0.45 -21.93 1.30
CA HIS A 74 0.79 -22.68 1.21
C HIS A 74 1.78 -22.12 2.23
N LYS A 75 2.52 -23.00 2.92
CA LYS A 75 3.52 -22.60 3.91
C LYS A 75 4.85 -23.30 3.62
N LEU A 76 5.94 -22.56 3.74
CA LEU A 76 7.31 -23.08 3.78
C LEU A 76 8.00 -22.43 4.99
N ASN A 77 8.45 -23.22 5.95
CA ASN A 77 9.31 -22.74 7.04
C ASN A 77 10.59 -23.57 7.06
N LEU A 78 11.74 -22.91 7.05
CA LEU A 78 13.07 -23.53 6.99
C LEU A 78 13.99 -22.90 8.02
N LEU A 79 14.67 -23.72 8.81
CA LEU A 79 15.76 -23.29 9.68
C LEU A 79 17.10 -23.57 9.01
N PHE A 80 18.08 -22.72 9.28
CA PHE A 80 19.40 -22.84 8.69
C PHE A 80 20.50 -22.69 9.73
N GLN A 81 21.54 -23.51 9.61
CA GLN A 81 22.79 -23.26 10.33
C GLN A 81 23.47 -22.01 9.73
N PRO A 82 23.60 -20.89 10.47
CA PRO A 82 24.26 -19.71 9.94
C PRO A 82 25.77 -19.97 9.84
N SER A 83 26.38 -19.47 8.76
CA SER A 83 27.85 -19.57 8.56
C SER A 83 28.65 -18.65 9.49
N MET A 84 27.97 -17.83 10.29
CA MET A 84 28.54 -16.88 11.22
C MET A 84 27.92 -17.04 12.60
N LYS A 85 28.62 -16.51 13.61
CA LYS A 85 28.09 -16.46 14.96
C LYS A 85 26.82 -15.60 15.01
N VAL A 86 25.75 -16.13 15.58
CA VAL A 86 24.55 -15.38 15.94
C VAL A 86 24.92 -14.43 17.07
N TYR A 87 24.63 -13.15 16.88
CA TYR A 87 24.97 -12.13 17.85
C TYR A 87 24.07 -12.24 19.08
N PRO A 88 24.56 -11.91 20.29
CA PRO A 88 23.80 -12.07 21.53
C PRO A 88 22.41 -11.41 21.49
N GLU A 89 22.29 -10.26 20.82
CA GLU A 89 21.01 -9.57 20.69
C GLU A 89 20.06 -10.29 19.73
N ALA A 90 20.56 -10.81 18.61
CA ALA A 90 19.78 -11.62 17.68
C ALA A 90 19.32 -12.94 18.33
N GLU A 91 20.21 -13.60 19.08
CA GLU A 91 19.88 -14.80 19.85
C GLU A 91 18.84 -14.51 20.94
N ARG A 92 18.94 -13.35 21.62
CA ARG A 92 17.98 -12.93 22.66
C ARG A 92 16.58 -12.70 22.10
N ILE A 93 16.45 -12.09 20.91
CA ILE A 93 15.14 -11.79 20.31
C ILE A 93 14.54 -13.02 19.65
N THR A 94 15.32 -13.77 18.87
CA THR A 94 14.81 -14.91 18.08
C THR A 94 14.75 -16.22 18.86
N GLY A 95 15.54 -16.33 19.94
CA GLY A 95 15.80 -17.60 20.60
C GLY A 95 16.67 -18.56 19.78
N LEU A 96 17.17 -18.15 18.62
CA LEU A 96 18.01 -18.96 17.74
C LEU A 96 19.49 -18.75 18.05
N SER A 97 20.22 -19.84 18.22
CA SER A 97 21.65 -19.83 18.49
C SER A 97 22.39 -20.78 17.58
N ASN A 98 23.69 -20.58 17.40
CA ASN A 98 24.52 -21.54 16.65
C ASN A 98 24.47 -22.95 17.24
N TYR A 99 24.21 -23.08 18.54
CA TYR A 99 24.18 -24.38 19.23
C TYR A 99 22.91 -25.16 18.88
N ILE A 100 21.74 -24.53 18.95
CA ILE A 100 20.49 -25.24 18.63
C ILE A 100 20.33 -25.50 17.13
N LEU A 101 20.96 -24.67 16.29
CA LEU A 101 20.98 -24.81 14.84
C LEU A 101 22.18 -25.63 14.33
N GLU A 102 22.98 -26.25 15.21
CA GLU A 102 24.23 -26.91 14.82
C GLU A 102 24.04 -28.10 13.86
N ARG A 103 22.86 -28.73 13.92
CA ARG A 103 22.49 -29.92 13.14
C ARG A 103 21.66 -29.59 11.90
N GLU A 104 21.22 -28.34 11.78
CA GLU A 104 20.48 -27.89 10.60
C GLU A 104 21.42 -27.74 9.41
N SER A 105 20.86 -27.84 8.21
CA SER A 105 21.63 -27.60 6.99
C SER A 105 21.88 -26.10 6.82
N LYS A 106 22.96 -25.75 6.12
CA LYS A 106 23.17 -24.37 5.68
C LYS A 106 22.15 -24.06 4.58
N LEU A 107 21.92 -22.77 4.32
CA LEU A 107 21.22 -22.37 3.10
C LEU A 107 22.16 -22.63 1.91
N ASP A 108 21.95 -23.77 1.27
CA ASP A 108 22.72 -24.29 0.16
C ASP A 108 21.88 -24.35 -1.13
N VAL A 109 22.43 -24.98 -2.17
CA VAL A 109 21.78 -25.08 -3.48
C VAL A 109 20.46 -25.86 -3.39
N ASP A 110 20.38 -26.90 -2.57
CA ASP A 110 19.17 -27.72 -2.45
C ASP A 110 18.05 -26.94 -1.74
N ALA A 111 18.39 -26.22 -0.67
CA ALA A 111 17.43 -25.33 -0.01
C ALA A 111 16.98 -24.19 -0.93
N ALA A 112 17.88 -23.60 -1.72
CA ALA A 112 17.55 -22.58 -2.70
C ALA A 112 16.64 -23.12 -3.83
N GLN A 113 16.88 -24.35 -4.28
CA GLN A 113 16.02 -25.04 -5.25
C GLN A 113 14.64 -25.37 -4.65
N LEU A 114 14.55 -25.73 -3.37
CA LEU A 114 13.29 -25.94 -2.67
C LEU A 114 12.45 -24.65 -2.64
N ILE A 115 13.06 -23.52 -2.26
CA ILE A 115 12.39 -22.21 -2.26
C ILE A 115 11.95 -21.85 -3.69
N ASN A 116 12.81 -22.05 -4.69
CA ASN A 116 12.48 -21.78 -6.09
C ASN A 116 11.32 -22.67 -6.59
N GLY A 117 11.33 -23.96 -6.25
CA GLY A 117 10.28 -24.91 -6.57
C GLY A 117 8.95 -24.54 -5.91
N PHE A 118 8.99 -24.12 -4.65
CA PHE A 118 7.81 -23.60 -3.93
C PHE A 118 7.22 -22.41 -4.68
N LEU A 119 8.03 -21.40 -5.02
CA LEU A 119 7.56 -20.21 -5.74
C LEU A 119 7.03 -20.52 -7.15
N LYS A 120 7.66 -21.44 -7.88
CA LYS A 120 7.21 -21.90 -9.21
C LYS A 120 5.90 -22.69 -9.17
N HIS A 121 5.61 -23.33 -8.05
CA HIS A 121 4.37 -24.08 -7.86
C HIS A 121 3.15 -23.17 -7.65
N LEU A 122 3.37 -21.92 -7.21
CA LEU A 122 2.30 -20.97 -6.95
C LEU A 122 1.67 -20.42 -8.24
N PRO A 123 0.36 -20.08 -8.24
CA PRO A 123 -0.26 -19.37 -9.36
C PRO A 123 0.44 -18.05 -9.65
N SER A 124 1.01 -17.92 -10.85
CA SER A 124 1.68 -16.71 -11.31
C SER A 124 0.68 -15.67 -11.86
N PRO A 125 1.00 -14.36 -11.80
CA PRO A 125 2.20 -13.74 -11.23
C PRO A 125 2.26 -13.77 -9.70
N VAL A 126 3.45 -14.02 -9.16
CA VAL A 126 3.73 -14.07 -7.71
C VAL A 126 4.40 -12.77 -7.28
N CYS A 127 3.91 -12.17 -6.19
CA CYS A 127 4.50 -11.00 -5.55
C CYS A 127 4.97 -11.37 -4.13
N LEU A 128 6.28 -11.24 -3.88
CA LEU A 128 6.84 -11.34 -2.54
C LEU A 128 6.47 -10.12 -1.71
N VAL A 129 6.08 -10.35 -0.46
CA VAL A 129 5.77 -9.28 0.50
C VAL A 129 6.60 -9.47 1.76
N ALA A 130 7.32 -8.46 2.19
CA ALA A 130 8.01 -8.47 3.48
C ALA A 130 7.84 -7.11 4.16
N HIS A 131 8.03 -7.05 5.49
CA HIS A 131 7.91 -5.82 6.24
C HIS A 131 9.28 -5.15 6.39
N ASN A 132 9.45 -3.96 5.80
CA ASN A 132 10.78 -3.37 5.55
C ASN A 132 11.62 -4.22 4.58
N GLY A 133 10.95 -4.95 3.67
CA GLY A 133 11.58 -5.91 2.76
C GLY A 133 12.59 -5.30 1.79
N TRP A 134 12.35 -4.08 1.28
CA TRP A 134 13.32 -3.44 0.38
C TRP A 134 14.62 -3.07 1.10
N GLY A 135 14.55 -2.80 2.40
CA GLY A 135 15.69 -2.45 3.23
C GLY A 135 16.37 -3.64 3.91
N PHE A 136 15.75 -4.82 3.91
CA PHE A 136 16.17 -5.96 4.72
C PHE A 136 16.08 -7.30 3.97
N ASP A 137 14.91 -7.91 3.88
CA ASP A 137 14.74 -9.29 3.41
C ASP A 137 15.17 -9.50 1.96
N PHE A 138 14.71 -8.64 1.06
CA PHE A 138 14.93 -8.83 -0.37
C PHE A 138 16.40 -8.66 -0.77
N PRO A 139 17.15 -7.64 -0.29
CA PRO A 139 18.59 -7.55 -0.54
C PRO A 139 19.37 -8.75 -0.01
N ILE A 140 19.01 -9.28 1.16
CA ILE A 140 19.66 -10.46 1.77
C ILE A 140 19.42 -11.69 0.90
N LEU A 141 18.15 -11.96 0.55
CA LEU A 141 17.75 -13.08 -0.28
C LEU A 141 18.41 -13.01 -1.67
N ARG A 142 18.43 -11.83 -2.28
CA ARG A 142 19.07 -11.58 -3.58
C ARG A 142 20.56 -11.92 -3.55
N GLN A 143 21.28 -11.45 -2.51
CA GLN A 143 22.70 -11.70 -2.35
C GLN A 143 23.01 -13.21 -2.21
N ILE A 144 22.18 -13.95 -1.48
CA ILE A 144 22.39 -15.38 -1.24
C ILE A 144 22.14 -16.19 -2.50
N PHE A 145 21.04 -15.94 -3.21
CA PHE A 145 20.72 -16.65 -4.46
C PHE A 145 21.76 -16.39 -5.55
N GLU A 146 22.29 -15.16 -5.63
CA GLU A 146 23.40 -14.82 -6.51
C GLU A 146 24.68 -15.59 -6.15
N LYS A 147 25.05 -15.66 -4.86
CA LYS A 147 26.21 -16.44 -4.39
C LYS A 147 26.08 -17.94 -4.71
N LEU A 148 24.86 -18.48 -4.68
CA LEU A 148 24.58 -19.88 -4.98
C LEU A 148 24.41 -20.16 -6.48
N ASN A 149 24.46 -19.14 -7.34
CA ASN A 149 24.15 -19.23 -8.78
C ASN A 149 22.78 -19.88 -9.06
N VAL A 150 21.78 -19.58 -8.23
CA VAL A 150 20.39 -20.05 -8.42
C VAL A 150 19.53 -18.87 -8.84
N GLU A 151 18.87 -19.00 -9.98
CA GLU A 151 17.95 -17.99 -10.48
C GLU A 151 16.54 -18.21 -9.94
N LEU A 152 15.96 -17.13 -9.40
CA LEU A 152 14.54 -17.03 -9.07
C LEU A 152 13.72 -16.74 -10.34
N PRO A 153 12.40 -17.01 -10.34
CA PRO A 153 11.55 -16.77 -11.50
C PRO A 153 11.62 -15.30 -11.95
N GLN A 154 11.82 -15.05 -13.25
CA GLN A 154 11.95 -13.69 -13.79
C GLN A 154 10.66 -12.86 -13.63
N SER A 155 9.51 -13.53 -13.59
CA SER A 155 8.20 -12.93 -13.36
C SER A 155 7.91 -12.58 -11.89
N LEU A 156 8.83 -12.90 -10.97
CA LEU A 156 8.67 -12.62 -9.55
C LEU A 156 8.78 -11.11 -9.30
N THR A 157 7.79 -10.55 -8.63
CA THR A 157 7.83 -9.16 -8.15
C THR A 157 7.95 -9.13 -6.63
N CYS A 158 8.26 -7.97 -6.06
CA CYS A 158 8.27 -7.77 -4.62
C CYS A 158 7.80 -6.37 -4.21
N VAL A 159 7.13 -6.30 -3.06
CA VAL A 159 6.62 -5.06 -2.46
C VAL A 159 6.92 -4.99 -0.97
N ASP A 160 7.18 -3.79 -0.48
CA ASP A 160 7.42 -3.54 0.94
C ASP A 160 6.13 -3.13 1.65
N SER A 161 5.69 -3.96 2.59
CA SER A 161 4.45 -3.73 3.34
C SER A 161 4.56 -2.53 4.30
N LEU A 162 5.75 -2.23 4.82
CA LEU A 162 5.95 -1.04 5.66
C LEU A 162 5.59 0.21 4.87
N ARG A 163 6.07 0.29 3.62
CA ARG A 163 5.76 1.40 2.74
C ARG A 163 4.29 1.43 2.35
N ALA A 164 3.71 0.27 2.05
CA ALA A 164 2.31 0.13 1.71
C ALA A 164 1.40 0.70 2.81
N PHE A 165 1.57 0.23 4.04
CA PHE A 165 0.72 0.65 5.16
C PHE A 165 0.81 2.15 5.41
N MET A 166 2.01 2.73 5.33
CA MET A 166 2.19 4.17 5.47
C MET A 166 1.48 5.00 4.40
N GLU A 167 1.56 4.58 3.13
CA GLU A 167 0.92 5.32 2.03
C GLU A 167 -0.60 5.14 2.02
N ILE A 168 -1.09 3.95 2.39
CA ILE A 168 -2.52 3.71 2.50
C ILE A 168 -3.12 4.51 3.65
N ASP A 169 -2.52 4.46 4.85
CA ASP A 169 -3.01 5.23 6.00
C ASP A 169 -2.99 6.75 5.72
N ASP A 170 -1.94 7.27 5.07
CA ASP A 170 -1.88 8.68 4.65
C ASP A 170 -2.99 9.05 3.66
N THR A 171 -3.28 8.15 2.71
CA THR A 171 -4.31 8.36 1.69
C THR A 171 -5.70 8.38 2.33
N GLN A 172 -5.99 7.42 3.21
CA GLN A 172 -7.23 7.37 3.98
C GLN A 172 -7.41 8.60 4.90
N GLN A 173 -6.33 9.11 5.50
CA GLN A 173 -6.38 10.35 6.31
C GLN A 173 -6.67 11.60 5.46
N LYS A 174 -6.11 11.68 4.24
CA LYS A 174 -6.43 12.77 3.31
C LYS A 174 -7.89 12.71 2.86
N GLU A 175 -8.39 11.54 2.52
CA GLU A 175 -9.80 11.38 2.10
C GLU A 175 -10.77 11.74 3.22
N THR A 176 -10.53 11.27 4.44
CA THR A 176 -11.36 11.59 5.61
C THR A 176 -11.31 13.07 6.00
N SER A 177 -10.15 13.74 5.86
CA SER A 177 -10.06 15.18 6.09
C SER A 177 -10.76 16.00 5.00
N HIS A 178 -10.68 15.59 3.74
CA HIS A 178 -11.43 16.23 2.65
C HIS A 178 -12.95 16.09 2.80
N LEU A 179 -13.45 14.93 3.25
CA LEU A 179 -14.87 14.71 3.53
C LEU A 179 -15.37 15.61 4.67
N LYS A 180 -14.63 15.73 5.77
CA LYS A 180 -14.98 16.62 6.90
C LYS A 180 -15.05 18.10 6.51
N VAL A 181 -14.22 18.55 5.57
CA VAL A 181 -14.28 19.94 5.07
C VAL A 181 -15.51 20.17 4.19
N LEU A 182 -15.93 19.17 3.41
CA LEU A 182 -17.15 19.26 2.60
C LEU A 182 -18.43 19.29 3.46
N ASP A 183 -18.46 18.50 4.54
CA ASP A 183 -19.58 18.49 5.49
C ASP A 183 -19.69 19.81 6.27
N ALA A 184 -18.56 20.41 6.68
CA ALA A 184 -18.54 21.71 7.37
C ALA A 184 -19.02 22.88 6.47
N VAL A 185 -18.86 22.78 5.15
CA VAL A 185 -19.37 23.75 4.18
C VAL A 185 -20.86 23.53 3.88
N GLN A 186 -21.40 22.33 4.12
CA GLN A 186 -22.83 22.05 4.01
C GLN A 186 -23.62 22.44 5.27
N GLU A 187 -23.02 22.36 6.46
CA GLU A 187 -23.69 22.74 7.71
C GLU A 187 -23.90 24.27 7.88
N THR A 188 -23.24 25.11 7.08
CA THR A 188 -23.42 26.57 7.12
C THR A 188 -24.62 27.09 6.32
N GLN A 189 -25.48 26.22 5.76
CA GLN A 189 -26.73 26.59 5.06
C GLN A 189 -28.03 26.22 5.80
N ALA A 190 -27.99 26.07 7.12
CA ALA A 190 -29.21 26.00 7.94
C ALA A 190 -29.48 27.37 8.59
N ILE A 191 -30.35 28.17 7.98
CA ILE A 191 -30.91 29.40 8.56
C ILE A 191 -31.85 28.99 9.71
N PRO A 192 -31.63 29.40 10.97
CA PRO A 192 -32.63 29.24 12.01
C PRO A 192 -33.70 30.33 11.86
N GLU A 193 -34.96 29.94 11.68
CA GLU A 193 -36.10 30.84 11.76
C GLU A 193 -36.20 31.43 13.18
N LEU A 194 -36.19 32.76 13.26
CA LEU A 194 -36.39 33.53 14.50
C LEU A 194 -37.89 33.60 14.82
N ASN A 195 -38.30 33.04 15.96
CA ASN A 195 -39.54 33.42 16.64
C ASN A 195 -39.22 34.47 17.71
N PRO A 196 -39.87 35.65 17.71
CA PRO A 196 -39.76 36.61 18.80
C PRO A 196 -40.87 36.35 19.83
N ASN A 197 -40.52 36.16 21.10
CA ASN A 197 -41.15 36.85 22.22
C ASN A 197 -40.61 36.41 23.60
N GLU A 198 -40.58 37.42 24.48
CA GLU A 198 -40.51 37.39 25.95
C GLU A 198 -39.11 37.33 26.61
N GLU A 199 -38.62 38.55 26.87
CA GLU A 199 -38.18 39.12 28.17
C GLU A 199 -37.81 38.09 29.27
N THR A 200 -36.69 38.19 30.00
CA THR A 200 -36.45 39.24 31.00
C THR A 200 -35.02 39.12 31.60
N GLU A 201 -34.36 40.26 31.76
CA GLU A 201 -33.36 40.68 32.78
C GLU A 201 -32.15 39.80 33.20
N ALA A 202 -30.92 40.29 32.93
CA ALA A 202 -30.05 40.99 33.90
C ALA A 202 -28.55 40.93 33.50
N ALA A 203 -27.94 42.11 33.35
CA ALA A 203 -26.52 42.36 33.00
C ALA A 203 -25.59 42.34 34.26
N PRO A 204 -24.29 42.77 34.23
CA PRO A 204 -23.26 42.90 33.18
C PRO A 204 -21.82 42.44 33.60
N LYS A 205 -20.88 42.26 32.65
CA LYS A 205 -19.62 43.04 32.46
C LYS A 205 -18.55 42.34 31.61
N GLU A 206 -18.00 43.13 30.67
CA GLU A 206 -16.95 42.84 29.66
C GLU A 206 -15.53 42.72 30.25
N PRO A 207 -14.50 42.36 29.45
CA PRO A 207 -13.80 43.39 28.66
C PRO A 207 -13.32 43.01 27.24
N GLU A 208 -13.41 44.03 26.38
CA GLU A 208 -12.43 44.54 25.37
C GLU A 208 -11.99 43.73 24.12
N ALA A 209 -12.64 44.12 23.02
CA ALA A 209 -12.15 44.45 21.67
C ALA A 209 -10.67 44.24 21.27
N VAL A 210 -10.48 43.40 20.25
CA VAL A 210 -9.45 43.61 19.21
C VAL A 210 -10.12 43.59 17.84
N LYS A 211 -9.88 44.66 17.07
CA LYS A 211 -10.47 44.97 15.77
C LYS A 211 -10.21 43.85 14.74
N GLU A 212 -11.28 43.30 14.19
CA GLU A 212 -11.21 42.42 13.02
C GLU A 212 -10.73 43.19 11.78
N ILE A 213 -9.69 42.65 11.16
CA ILE A 213 -9.19 43.08 9.86
C ILE A 213 -10.16 42.55 8.80
N ASP A 214 -10.76 43.45 8.02
CA ASP A 214 -11.64 43.09 6.92
C ASP A 214 -10.83 42.54 5.73
N TRP A 215 -10.65 41.22 5.72
CA TRP A 215 -9.94 40.49 4.67
C TRP A 215 -10.64 40.52 3.30
N ARG A 216 -11.85 41.09 3.19
CA ARG A 216 -12.60 41.13 1.91
C ARG A 216 -12.06 42.13 0.89
N THR A 217 -11.12 42.99 1.25
CA THR A 217 -10.54 44.00 0.32
C THR A 217 -9.25 43.57 -0.37
N ARG A 218 -8.78 42.32 -0.20
CA ARG A 218 -7.58 41.81 -0.90
C ARG A 218 -7.81 40.43 -1.47
N ASN A 219 -8.37 40.37 -2.69
CA ASN A 219 -7.96 39.51 -3.81
C ASN A 219 -9.04 39.39 -4.91
N GLU A 220 -9.72 40.47 -5.28
CA GLU A 220 -10.51 40.50 -6.52
C GLU A 220 -9.63 40.88 -7.71
N THR A 221 -9.11 39.87 -8.42
CA THR A 221 -8.59 40.02 -9.80
C THR A 221 -9.13 38.91 -10.70
N THR A 222 -10.44 38.65 -10.62
CA THR A 222 -11.16 37.86 -11.63
C THR A 222 -12.16 38.77 -12.32
N PRO A 223 -12.10 38.97 -13.66
CA PRO A 223 -13.07 39.82 -14.34
C PRO A 223 -14.46 39.18 -14.26
N ASN A 224 -15.42 39.91 -13.67
CA ASN A 224 -16.81 39.49 -13.52
C ASN A 224 -17.42 39.19 -14.90
N ARG A 225 -17.61 37.91 -15.21
CA ARG A 225 -18.48 37.51 -16.33
C ARG A 225 -19.93 37.71 -15.88
N PRO A 226 -20.76 38.42 -16.65
CA PRO A 226 -22.18 38.53 -16.32
C PRO A 226 -22.80 37.13 -16.32
N ILE A 227 -23.43 36.79 -15.20
CA ILE A 227 -24.18 35.55 -15.04
C ILE A 227 -25.44 35.68 -15.91
N LEU A 228 -25.47 34.92 -17.01
CA LEU A 228 -26.63 34.91 -17.90
C LEU A 228 -27.83 34.32 -17.15
N THR A 229 -28.99 34.96 -17.31
CA THR A 229 -30.22 34.41 -16.78
C THR A 229 -30.54 33.07 -17.49
N PRO A 230 -31.30 32.16 -16.84
CA PRO A 230 -31.65 30.86 -17.44
C PRO A 230 -32.27 30.97 -18.84
N LYS A 231 -33.02 32.04 -19.10
CA LYS A 231 -33.63 32.32 -20.41
C LYS A 231 -32.59 32.70 -21.48
N GLU A 232 -31.59 33.48 -21.12
CA GLU A 232 -30.51 33.90 -22.03
C GLU A 232 -29.54 32.73 -22.33
N ALA A 233 -29.25 31.90 -21.32
CA ALA A 233 -28.45 30.69 -21.50
C ALA A 233 -29.18 29.62 -22.35
N PHE A 234 -30.52 29.61 -22.31
CA PHE A 234 -31.34 28.75 -23.17
C PHE A 234 -31.36 29.26 -24.62
N ALA A 235 -31.53 30.57 -24.83
CA ALA A 235 -31.48 31.18 -26.15
C ALA A 235 -30.12 31.00 -26.85
N LYS A 236 -29.01 31.11 -26.10
CA LYS A 236 -27.66 30.84 -26.62
C LYS A 236 -27.45 29.37 -27.01
N ARG A 237 -28.00 28.44 -26.23
CA ARG A 237 -27.98 26.99 -26.55
C ARG A 237 -28.84 26.65 -27.76
N LYS A 238 -29.94 27.37 -27.96
CA LYS A 238 -30.81 27.24 -29.14
C LYS A 238 -30.11 27.75 -30.41
N LEU A 239 -29.38 28.86 -30.33
CA LEU A 239 -28.66 29.44 -31.47
C LEU A 239 -27.47 28.59 -31.95
N LEU A 240 -26.89 27.78 -31.07
CA LEU A 240 -25.80 26.84 -31.42
C LEU A 240 -26.31 25.52 -32.06
N ARG A 241 -27.63 25.34 -32.16
CA ARG A 241 -28.27 24.11 -32.66
C ARG A 241 -28.74 24.20 -34.12
N ASP A 242 -28.79 25.41 -34.71
CA ASP A 242 -29.26 25.65 -36.08
C ASP A 242 -28.13 25.59 -37.13
N GLY A 243 -27.30 24.54 -37.04
CA GLY A 243 -26.27 24.23 -38.04
C GLY A 243 -26.49 22.83 -38.61
N ASN A 244 -27.31 22.78 -39.67
CA ASN A 244 -27.57 21.65 -40.57
C ASN A 244 -28.15 20.37 -39.92
N GLU A 245 -29.45 20.20 -40.14
CA GLU A 245 -30.14 18.92 -40.17
C GLU A 245 -29.59 18.08 -41.34
N ASP A 246 -29.15 16.85 -41.08
CA ASP A 246 -29.48 15.69 -41.90
C ASP A 246 -29.27 14.39 -41.10
N ASP A 247 -30.30 13.55 -41.20
CA ASP A 247 -30.47 12.14 -40.82
C ASP A 247 -30.70 11.70 -39.36
N LEU A 248 -31.95 11.22 -39.22
CA LEU A 248 -32.66 10.57 -38.12
C LEU A 248 -32.04 9.21 -37.74
N GLU A 249 -31.96 8.90 -36.44
CA GLU A 249 -32.82 7.89 -35.81
C GLU A 249 -32.55 7.76 -34.28
N GLU A 250 -33.63 7.45 -33.57
CA GLU A 250 -33.78 7.46 -32.11
C GLU A 250 -32.81 6.51 -31.36
N GLN A 251 -31.96 7.05 -30.49
CA GLN A 251 -31.47 6.31 -29.31
C GLN A 251 -31.44 7.24 -28.09
N SER A 252 -32.35 6.99 -27.16
CA SER A 252 -32.35 7.58 -25.81
C SER A 252 -30.99 7.37 -25.13
N PRO A 253 -30.45 8.35 -24.36
CA PRO A 253 -29.22 8.12 -23.63
C PRO A 253 -29.44 7.01 -22.60
N ALA A 254 -28.66 5.94 -22.74
CA ALA A 254 -28.67 4.82 -21.81
C ALA A 254 -28.53 5.34 -20.38
N LYS A 255 -29.47 4.94 -19.51
CA LYS A 255 -29.31 5.06 -18.05
C LYS A 255 -28.04 4.30 -17.68
N ARG A 256 -26.96 5.04 -17.43
CA ARG A 256 -25.70 4.48 -16.93
C ARG A 256 -26.01 3.73 -15.64
N LYS A 257 -25.70 2.44 -15.61
CA LYS A 257 -25.71 1.66 -14.37
C LYS A 257 -24.64 2.24 -13.43
N PRO A 258 -24.84 2.22 -12.11
CA PRO A 258 -23.83 2.68 -11.15
C PRO A 258 -22.51 1.89 -11.18
N GLU A 259 -22.44 0.78 -11.92
CA GLU A 259 -21.28 -0.13 -11.97
C GLU A 259 -20.09 0.42 -12.77
N GLU A 260 -20.26 1.48 -13.58
CA GLU A 260 -19.19 2.06 -14.41
C GLU A 260 -18.39 3.19 -13.72
N PHE A 261 -18.63 3.47 -12.43
CA PHE A 261 -17.86 4.45 -11.66
C PHE A 261 -16.53 3.92 -11.09
N ARG A 262 -15.99 2.84 -11.66
CA ARG A 262 -14.61 2.41 -11.41
C ARG A 262 -13.71 2.85 -12.58
N SER A 263 -13.62 4.16 -12.81
CA SER A 263 -12.33 4.66 -13.29
C SER A 263 -11.33 4.25 -12.22
N ARG A 264 -10.44 3.31 -12.55
CA ARG A 264 -9.34 2.90 -11.68
C ARG A 264 -8.51 4.14 -11.39
N ARG A 265 -8.85 4.88 -10.34
CA ARG A 265 -7.99 5.93 -9.82
C ARG A 265 -6.74 5.21 -9.40
N GLN A 266 -5.64 5.41 -10.12
CA GLN A 266 -4.35 4.88 -9.73
C GLN A 266 -3.89 5.71 -8.52
N LEU A 267 -4.33 5.30 -7.33
CA LEU A 267 -4.18 6.09 -6.10
C LEU A 267 -2.71 6.25 -5.70
N PHE A 268 -1.85 5.34 -6.15
CA PHE A 268 -0.43 5.27 -5.81
C PHE A 268 0.47 5.48 -7.04
N SER A 269 -0.11 5.85 -8.19
CA SER A 269 0.66 6.08 -9.43
C SER A 269 1.72 7.15 -9.23
N GLY A 270 2.93 6.86 -9.72
CA GLY A 270 4.05 7.80 -9.71
C GLY A 270 4.80 7.94 -8.39
N PHE A 271 4.41 7.23 -7.32
CA PHE A 271 5.15 7.30 -6.04
C PHE A 271 6.58 6.73 -6.15
N LYS A 272 6.80 5.72 -7.01
CA LYS A 272 8.09 5.03 -7.18
C LYS A 272 8.71 4.67 -5.82
N CYS A 273 7.90 4.07 -4.97
CA CYS A 273 8.20 3.88 -3.57
C CYS A 273 9.52 3.16 -3.29
N ALA A 274 9.93 2.23 -4.16
CA ALA A 274 11.20 1.51 -4.06
C ALA A 274 12.45 2.39 -4.29
N GLU A 275 12.31 3.50 -5.02
CA GLU A 275 13.40 4.43 -5.32
C GLU A 275 13.49 5.56 -4.28
N THR A 276 12.36 5.89 -3.64
CA THR A 276 12.25 6.98 -2.67
C THR A 276 12.50 6.51 -1.25
N LYS A 277 13.31 7.25 -0.48
CA LYS A 277 13.47 7.01 0.96
C LYS A 277 12.39 7.75 1.74
N ARG A 278 11.63 7.02 2.55
CA ARG A 278 10.72 7.58 3.56
C ARG A 278 10.84 6.72 4.81
N PHE A 279 11.04 7.38 5.94
CA PHE A 279 11.17 6.70 7.24
C PHE A 279 9.83 6.73 7.98
N PRO A 280 9.42 5.62 8.62
CA PRO A 280 8.21 5.61 9.42
C PRO A 280 8.37 6.49 10.67
N PRO A 281 7.26 7.06 11.19
CA PRO A 281 7.23 7.61 12.53
C PRO A 281 7.79 6.59 13.55
N PRO A 282 8.65 7.02 14.48
CA PRO A 282 9.32 6.10 15.41
C PRO A 282 8.34 5.22 16.16
N GLY A 283 8.53 3.90 16.06
CA GLY A 283 7.75 2.90 16.80
C GLY A 283 6.34 2.62 16.27
N VAL A 284 5.76 3.48 15.43
CA VAL A 284 4.35 3.34 15.01
C VAL A 284 4.16 2.16 14.04
N TYR A 285 5.01 2.07 13.02
CA TYR A 285 4.93 1.03 11.99
C TYR A 285 5.93 -0.11 12.22
N LYS A 286 6.32 -0.37 13.47
CA LYS A 286 6.94 -1.68 13.76
C LYS A 286 5.85 -2.74 13.64
N LEU A 287 6.16 -3.91 13.08
CA LEU A 287 5.18 -4.97 12.83
C LEU A 287 4.31 -5.27 14.07
N GLU A 288 4.95 -5.49 15.21
CA GLU A 288 4.27 -5.76 16.49
C GLU A 288 3.36 -4.62 16.94
N THR A 289 3.83 -3.37 16.83
CA THR A 289 3.10 -2.19 17.26
C THR A 289 1.93 -1.91 16.33
N LEU A 290 2.13 -2.05 15.03
CA LEU A 290 1.09 -1.90 14.03
C LEU A 290 0.02 -2.98 14.19
N PHE A 291 0.42 -4.24 14.36
CA PHE A 291 -0.51 -5.34 14.63
C PHE A 291 -1.32 -5.10 15.90
N SER A 292 -0.64 -4.75 17.00
CA SER A 292 -1.31 -4.53 18.29
C SER A 292 -2.26 -3.33 18.26
N SER A 293 -1.90 -2.27 17.54
CA SER A 293 -2.75 -1.08 17.39
C SER A 293 -3.96 -1.29 16.47
N LYS A 294 -3.85 -2.13 15.43
CA LYS A 294 -4.96 -2.39 14.50
C LYS A 294 -5.96 -3.43 15.01
N PHE A 295 -5.52 -4.38 15.84
CA PHE A 295 -6.36 -5.50 16.30
C PHE A 295 -6.56 -5.59 17.81
N GLN A 296 -5.95 -4.69 18.60
CA GLN A 296 -6.10 -4.63 20.06
C GLN A 296 -5.72 -5.97 20.73
N ARG A 297 -4.77 -6.68 20.10
CA ARG A 297 -4.25 -7.97 20.54
C ARG A 297 -2.74 -7.92 20.64
N PRO A 298 -2.12 -8.61 21.62
CA PRO A 298 -0.68 -8.65 21.71
C PRO A 298 -0.08 -9.38 20.51
N ALA A 299 1.04 -8.89 20.00
CA ALA A 299 1.90 -9.61 19.08
C ALA A 299 2.57 -10.79 19.82
N SER A 300 1.96 -11.97 19.72
CA SER A 300 2.50 -13.20 20.33
C SER A 300 3.63 -13.76 19.49
N SER A 301 4.73 -14.18 20.14
CA SER A 301 5.88 -14.83 19.50
C SER A 301 6.57 -13.99 18.43
N ALA A 302 6.63 -12.67 18.62
CA ALA A 302 7.42 -11.79 17.77
C ALA A 302 8.87 -12.27 17.66
N HIS A 303 9.49 -12.05 16.49
CA HIS A 303 10.83 -12.56 16.16
C HIS A 303 10.92 -14.09 16.02
N GLN A 304 9.80 -14.71 15.64
CA GLN A 304 9.78 -16.02 15.00
C GLN A 304 9.26 -15.83 13.59
N ALA A 305 9.97 -16.33 12.57
CA ALA A 305 9.64 -16.00 11.18
C ALA A 305 8.19 -16.40 10.83
N GLU A 306 7.72 -17.56 11.32
CA GLU A 306 6.33 -17.98 11.09
C GLU A 306 5.29 -17.08 11.77
N ALA A 307 5.57 -16.61 12.99
CA ALA A 307 4.65 -15.74 13.72
C ALA A 307 4.57 -14.35 13.07
N ASP A 308 5.71 -13.81 12.65
CA ASP A 308 5.82 -12.50 12.00
C ASP A 308 5.14 -12.52 10.62
N VAL A 309 5.36 -13.57 9.81
CA VAL A 309 4.60 -13.79 8.57
C VAL A 309 3.09 -13.89 8.82
N ALA A 310 2.67 -14.60 9.88
CA ALA A 310 1.25 -14.74 10.20
C ALA A 310 0.61 -13.41 10.63
N MET A 311 1.32 -12.58 11.40
CA MET A 311 0.88 -11.23 11.77
C MET A 311 0.80 -10.32 10.54
N LEU A 312 1.83 -10.35 9.69
CA LEU A 312 1.88 -9.57 8.47
C LEU A 312 0.76 -9.97 7.50
N THR A 313 0.47 -11.27 7.37
CA THR A 313 -0.65 -11.78 6.55
C THR A 313 -1.98 -11.19 7.03
N LYS A 314 -2.22 -11.15 8.35
CA LYS A 314 -3.45 -10.57 8.92
C LYS A 314 -3.54 -9.06 8.67
N LEU A 315 -2.43 -8.33 8.78
CA LEU A 315 -2.39 -6.91 8.41
C LEU A 315 -2.74 -6.72 6.93
N ILE A 316 -2.13 -7.49 6.03
CA ILE A 316 -2.44 -7.45 4.60
C ILE A 316 -3.94 -7.71 4.35
N GLN A 317 -4.53 -8.70 5.03
CA GLN A 317 -5.98 -8.96 4.96
C GLN A 317 -6.82 -7.79 5.50
N HIS A 318 -6.37 -7.10 6.55
CA HIS A 318 -7.07 -5.95 7.12
C HIS A 318 -7.09 -4.73 6.19
N TYR A 319 -5.97 -4.42 5.55
CA TYR A 319 -5.87 -3.35 4.52
C TYR A 319 -6.54 -3.77 3.21
N GLY A 320 -6.62 -5.07 2.92
CA GLY A 320 -7.49 -5.63 1.88
C GLY A 320 -7.22 -5.07 0.49
N ILE A 321 -8.27 -4.54 -0.15
CA ILE A 321 -8.22 -4.05 -1.53
C ILE A 321 -7.22 -2.91 -1.72
N ASP A 322 -7.01 -2.06 -0.71
CA ASP A 322 -6.06 -0.96 -0.78
C ASP A 322 -4.62 -1.47 -0.85
N PHE A 323 -4.32 -2.54 -0.11
CA PHE A 323 -3.03 -3.22 -0.19
C PHE A 323 -2.81 -3.85 -1.57
N LEU A 324 -3.84 -4.50 -2.12
CA LEU A 324 -3.77 -5.06 -3.48
C LEU A 324 -3.49 -3.97 -4.52
N ALA A 325 -4.22 -2.85 -4.46
CA ALA A 325 -4.02 -1.72 -5.37
C ALA A 325 -2.61 -1.14 -5.25
N PHE A 326 -2.13 -0.94 -4.02
CA PHE A 326 -0.76 -0.50 -3.78
C PHE A 326 0.27 -1.47 -4.38
N ALA A 327 0.10 -2.78 -4.18
CA ALA A 327 1.01 -3.78 -4.69
C ALA A 327 1.00 -3.86 -6.22
N GLU A 328 -0.16 -3.80 -6.87
CA GLU A 328 -0.27 -3.77 -8.33
C GLU A 328 0.42 -2.54 -8.94
N GLU A 329 0.45 -1.40 -8.22
CA GLU A 329 1.04 -0.15 -8.71
C GLU A 329 2.51 0.06 -8.31
N GLN A 330 2.99 -0.52 -7.20
CA GLN A 330 4.31 -0.22 -6.61
C GLN A 330 5.25 -1.41 -6.49
N ALA A 331 4.80 -2.64 -6.77
CA ALA A 331 5.70 -3.77 -6.79
C ALA A 331 6.76 -3.60 -7.89
N ILE A 332 7.99 -3.99 -7.58
CA ILE A 332 9.10 -3.99 -8.54
C ILE A 332 9.45 -5.42 -8.93
N PRO A 333 9.98 -5.68 -10.13
CA PRO A 333 10.56 -6.97 -10.46
C PRO A 333 11.69 -7.33 -9.48
N PHE A 334 11.67 -8.54 -8.92
CA PHE A 334 12.62 -8.95 -7.89
C PHE A 334 14.07 -8.90 -8.36
N HIS A 335 14.31 -9.16 -9.65
CA HIS A 335 15.64 -9.07 -10.24
C HIS A 335 16.23 -7.64 -10.24
N GLN A 336 15.41 -6.59 -10.04
CA GLN A 336 15.85 -5.20 -9.88
C GLN A 336 16.27 -4.85 -8.45
N VAL A 337 16.00 -5.73 -7.47
CA VAL A 337 16.47 -5.54 -6.09
C VAL A 337 18.00 -5.56 -6.08
N VAL A 338 18.59 -4.54 -5.47
CA VAL A 338 20.04 -4.44 -5.31
C VAL A 338 20.49 -5.47 -4.26
N PRO A 339 21.40 -6.40 -4.60
CA PRO A 339 21.91 -7.37 -3.64
C PRO A 339 22.59 -6.67 -2.46
N LEU A 340 22.42 -7.21 -1.26
CA LEU A 340 23.04 -6.68 -0.05
C LEU A 340 24.56 -6.54 -0.24
N GLY A 341 25.14 -5.41 0.14
CA GLY A 341 26.58 -5.16 0.06
C GLY A 341 27.11 -4.84 -1.33
N SER A 342 26.25 -4.68 -2.35
CA SER A 342 26.65 -4.17 -3.66
C SER A 342 27.30 -2.78 -3.52
N PRO A 343 28.39 -2.49 -4.27
CA PRO A 343 29.00 -1.18 -4.24
C PRO A 343 27.99 -0.13 -4.70
N VAL A 344 27.83 0.94 -3.90
CA VAL A 344 26.95 2.06 -4.27
C VAL A 344 27.51 2.68 -5.54
N CYS A 345 26.84 2.47 -6.67
CA CYS A 345 27.15 3.21 -7.88
C CYS A 345 26.81 4.67 -7.63
N ARG A 346 27.80 5.47 -7.21
CA ARG A 346 27.66 6.92 -7.18
C ARG A 346 27.47 7.33 -8.64
N LYS A 347 26.25 7.70 -9.02
CA LYS A 347 26.00 8.34 -10.31
C LYS A 347 26.93 9.56 -10.37
N SER A 348 27.90 9.51 -11.27
CA SER A 348 28.89 10.55 -11.54
C SER A 348 28.25 11.79 -12.14
#